data_AF-A0A2S3HN68-F1
#
_entry.id   AF-A0A2S3HN68-F1
#
_cell.length_a   1.000
_cell.length_b   1.000
_cell.length_c   1.000
_cell.angle_alpha   90.00
_cell.angle_beta   90.00
_cell.angle_gamma   90.00
#
_symmetry.space_group_name_H-M   'P 1'
#
loop_
_entity.id
_entity.type
_entity.pdbx_description
1 polymer ?
#
loop_
_entity_poly.entity_id
_entity_poly.type
_entity_poly.pdbx_seq_one_letter_code
_entity_poly.pdbx_strand_id
1 'polypeptide(L)'
;MRWWRGLAAAGAMLAALAAAAGLRPTAKERGGYPSAADAYSRPPLRFGSGGLFKVALFADLHYGENAWTDWGPAQDAGSDRVMAAVLDAEKPDFVVYLGDLVTANNLPIPNASLYWDRAVSAARGRGVPWAAVFGNHDDMPFEWPPEWFSPDGVPPLRCPPTSMSASGVDQGCSFRGTPRIDLITTEISKNRLSYSSNGPKDLWPGVSNYVLQVLSRSHGDPALLMYFLDSGGGSYTEVLSSAQVKWFQSQSQFLNPNGRIPELIFWHIPSTAYVKVAPKANSEIKKPCVGSINKENVAPQAAEWGMMVALAKRPSVKAVFVGHNHGLDWCCPYEKMWLCFSRHTGYGGYGNWPKGARIIQITESPFSTVSWIRMENGTKHSDVTLSS
;
A
#
# COMPACT_ATOMS: atom_id res chain seq x y z
N MET A 1 64.45 7.74 46.72
CA MET A 1 63.36 7.81 47.72
C MET A 1 62.43 6.60 47.45
N ARG A 2 62.11 5.65 48.35
CA ARG A 2 61.77 5.67 49.81
C ARG A 2 60.62 6.66 50.08
N TRP A 3 59.47 6.33 50.68
CA TRP A 3 58.95 5.19 51.49
C TRP A 3 57.39 5.22 51.43
N TRP A 4 56.55 4.29 51.91
CA TRP A 4 56.65 2.85 52.24
C TRP A 4 55.22 2.23 52.42
N ARG A 5 55.09 0.92 52.13
CA ARG A 5 54.34 -0.19 52.82
C ARG A 5 52.96 0.06 53.51
N GLY A 6 52.03 -0.91 53.54
CA GLY A 6 51.97 -2.26 52.93
C GLY A 6 51.39 -3.35 53.85
N LEU A 7 51.32 -4.61 53.36
CA LEU A 7 51.12 -5.90 54.10
C LEU A 7 49.72 -6.13 54.74
N ALA A 8 49.16 -7.34 54.93
CA ALA A 8 49.33 -8.74 54.45
C ALA A 8 47.99 -9.49 54.78
N ALA A 9 47.67 -10.78 54.57
CA ALA A 9 48.27 -12.04 54.07
C ALA A 9 47.10 -12.86 53.41
N ALA A 10 47.22 -13.87 52.53
CA ALA A 10 48.04 -15.09 52.39
C ALA A 10 47.47 -16.36 53.09
N GLY A 11 47.27 -17.45 52.32
CA GLY A 11 46.59 -18.73 52.67
C GLY A 11 45.38 -18.98 51.75
N ALA A 12 45.25 -20.02 50.90
CA ALA A 12 45.59 -21.47 50.94
C ALA A 12 44.64 -22.27 51.88
N MET A 13 44.08 -23.44 51.51
CA MET A 13 44.30 -24.32 50.34
C MET A 13 43.11 -25.29 50.11
N LEU A 14 43.16 -26.07 49.01
CA LEU A 14 42.45 -27.35 48.76
C LEU A 14 40.93 -27.32 48.44
N ALA A 15 40.44 -28.45 47.91
CA ALA A 15 39.16 -28.60 47.22
C ALA A 15 38.46 -29.93 47.56
N ALA A 16 37.15 -29.98 47.31
CA ALA A 16 36.33 -31.20 47.29
C ALA A 16 35.26 -31.11 46.19
N LEU A 17 34.89 -32.23 45.58
CA LEU A 17 33.84 -32.28 44.56
C LEU A 17 32.44 -32.41 45.18
N ALA A 18 31.45 -31.81 44.54
CA ALA A 18 30.05 -32.24 44.62
C ALA A 18 29.44 -32.18 43.21
N ALA A 19 28.99 -33.31 42.68
CA ALA A 19 28.32 -33.38 41.39
C ALA A 19 26.80 -33.23 41.57
N ALA A 20 26.17 -32.36 40.76
CA ALA A 20 24.72 -32.24 40.70
C ALA A 20 24.29 -32.13 39.23
N ALA A 21 23.83 -33.25 38.66
CA ALA A 21 23.30 -33.30 37.31
C ALA A 21 21.87 -32.72 37.27
N GLY A 22 21.75 -31.40 37.12
CA GLY A 22 20.48 -30.74 36.86
C GLY A 22 19.98 -31.05 35.46
N LEU A 23 18.83 -31.72 35.34
CA LEU A 23 18.27 -32.13 34.05
C LEU A 23 17.87 -30.90 33.21
N ARG A 24 18.09 -30.97 31.89
CA ARG A 24 17.36 -30.11 30.95
C ARG A 24 15.86 -30.41 31.07
N PRO A 25 14.97 -29.42 31.15
CA PRO A 25 13.53 -29.65 31.02
C PRO A 25 13.25 -30.27 29.65
N THR A 26 12.68 -31.48 29.63
CA THR A 26 12.23 -32.13 28.41
C THR A 26 11.03 -31.40 27.83
N ALA A 27 10.98 -31.26 26.51
CA ALA A 27 9.87 -30.60 25.83
C ALA A 27 8.60 -31.46 25.84
N LYS A 28 7.68 -31.19 26.76
CA LYS A 28 6.27 -31.59 26.64
C LYS A 28 5.33 -30.65 27.42
N GLU A 29 4.16 -30.44 26.84
CA GLU A 29 2.91 -30.06 27.52
C GLU A 29 2.97 -28.91 28.54
N ARG A 30 3.18 -27.69 28.03
CA ARG A 30 2.34 -26.56 28.47
C ARG A 30 1.30 -26.27 27.41
N GLY A 31 0.11 -26.85 27.57
CA GLY A 31 -1.10 -26.44 26.86
C GLY A 31 -1.56 -25.06 27.35
N GLY A 32 -0.82 -24.01 27.01
CA GLY A 32 -1.26 -22.65 27.22
C GLY A 32 -2.36 -22.31 26.22
N TYR A 33 -3.53 -21.92 26.70
CA TYR A 33 -4.47 -21.18 25.87
C TYR A 33 -3.76 -19.89 25.41
N PRO A 34 -3.84 -19.52 24.12
CA PRO A 34 -3.21 -18.30 23.63
C PRO A 34 -3.74 -17.10 24.42
N SER A 35 -2.87 -16.16 24.76
CA SER A 35 -3.30 -14.95 25.47
C SER A 35 -4.20 -14.10 24.55
N ALA A 36 -4.99 -13.23 25.15
CA ALA A 36 -5.79 -12.28 24.39
C ALA A 36 -4.95 -11.32 23.51
N ALA A 37 -3.63 -11.24 23.72
CA ALA A 37 -2.71 -10.50 22.84
C ALA A 37 -2.28 -11.31 21.61
N ASP A 38 -1.99 -12.61 21.78
CA ASP A 38 -1.60 -13.51 20.68
C ASP A 38 -2.72 -13.66 19.63
N ALA A 39 -3.98 -13.49 20.05
CA ALA A 39 -5.16 -13.53 19.18
C ALA A 39 -5.30 -12.32 18.22
N TYR A 40 -4.41 -11.32 18.30
CA TYR A 40 -4.44 -10.11 17.46
C TYR A 40 -3.17 -9.87 16.64
N SER A 41 -2.08 -10.62 16.84
CA SER A 41 -0.90 -10.51 15.99
C SER A 41 -1.16 -11.10 14.60
N ARG A 42 -1.19 -10.23 13.58
CA ARG A 42 -1.17 -10.64 12.16
C ARG A 42 0.09 -11.49 11.90
N PRO A 43 0.03 -12.60 11.13
CA PRO A 43 1.23 -13.33 10.74
C PRO A 43 2.25 -12.42 10.03
N PRO A 44 3.56 -12.67 10.11
CA PRO A 44 4.50 -11.93 9.28
C PRO A 44 4.33 -12.33 7.80
N LEU A 45 4.38 -11.35 6.89
CA LEU A 45 4.50 -11.62 5.46
C LEU A 45 5.81 -12.39 5.20
N ARG A 46 5.78 -13.36 4.30
CA ARG A 46 6.93 -14.24 4.02
C ARG A 46 6.93 -14.69 2.56
N PHE A 47 8.11 -14.88 1.99
CA PHE A 47 8.25 -15.60 0.73
C PHE A 47 7.72 -17.04 0.86
N GLY A 48 6.97 -17.50 -0.14
CA GLY A 48 6.51 -18.88 -0.21
C GLY A 48 7.66 -19.88 -0.28
N SER A 49 7.38 -21.17 -0.05
CA SER A 49 8.41 -22.23 0.00
C SER A 49 9.29 -22.31 -1.27
N GLY A 50 8.75 -21.96 -2.44
CA GLY A 50 9.50 -21.83 -3.69
C GLY A 50 10.52 -20.68 -3.73
N GLY A 51 10.50 -19.76 -2.77
CA GLY A 51 11.26 -18.50 -2.81
C GLY A 51 10.65 -17.44 -3.72
N LEU A 52 9.32 -17.46 -3.86
CA LEU A 52 8.56 -16.47 -4.62
C LEU A 52 7.64 -15.67 -3.67
N PHE A 53 7.38 -14.41 -4.03
CA PHE A 53 6.34 -13.58 -3.43
C PHE A 53 5.70 -12.75 -4.55
N LYS A 54 4.39 -12.90 -4.78
CA LYS A 54 3.64 -12.23 -5.83
C LYS A 54 2.69 -11.19 -5.23
N VAL A 55 2.74 -9.97 -5.79
CA VAL A 55 1.89 -8.84 -5.41
C VAL A 55 1.02 -8.45 -6.62
N ALA A 56 -0.29 -8.28 -6.42
CA ALA A 56 -1.14 -7.58 -7.38
C ALA A 56 -1.35 -6.12 -6.93
N LEU A 57 -1.25 -5.18 -7.87
CA LEU A 57 -1.50 -3.76 -7.65
C LEU A 57 -2.86 -3.39 -8.25
N PHE A 58 -3.79 -2.97 -7.40
CA PHE A 58 -5.07 -2.40 -7.81
C PHE A 58 -5.01 -0.89 -7.55
N ALA A 59 -5.04 -0.11 -8.62
CA ALA A 59 -5.06 1.35 -8.56
C ALA A 59 -6.39 1.84 -9.14
N ASP A 60 -6.82 3.03 -8.70
CA ASP A 60 -7.82 3.82 -9.40
C ASP A 60 -9.15 3.02 -9.56
N LEU A 61 -9.74 2.59 -8.43
CA LEU A 61 -10.95 1.76 -8.42
C LEU A 61 -12.25 2.59 -8.46
N HIS A 62 -12.22 3.80 -7.90
CA HIS A 62 -13.29 4.80 -7.97
C HIS A 62 -14.68 4.34 -7.50
N TYR A 63 -14.74 3.46 -6.49
CA TYR A 63 -16.02 2.94 -5.99
C TYR A 63 -16.96 4.06 -5.51
N GLY A 64 -18.23 3.94 -5.88
CA GLY A 64 -19.32 4.79 -5.42
C GLY A 64 -19.51 6.12 -6.16
N GLU A 65 -18.75 6.35 -7.24
CA GLU A 65 -19.02 7.44 -8.18
C GLU A 65 -20.45 7.34 -8.76
N ASN A 66 -21.16 8.48 -8.84
CA ASN A 66 -22.52 8.60 -9.37
C ASN A 66 -23.52 7.58 -8.77
N ALA A 67 -23.35 7.20 -7.50
CA ALA A 67 -24.10 6.14 -6.81
C ALA A 67 -25.62 6.35 -6.67
N TRP A 68 -26.14 7.54 -7.06
CA TRP A 68 -27.58 7.84 -7.16
C TRP A 68 -28.19 7.43 -8.51
N THR A 69 -27.37 6.97 -9.46
CA THR A 69 -27.76 6.48 -10.79
C THR A 69 -27.55 4.96 -10.88
N ASP A 70 -28.11 4.30 -11.89
CA ASP A 70 -27.77 2.89 -12.19
C ASP A 70 -26.34 2.72 -12.75
N TRP A 71 -25.72 3.79 -13.26
CA TRP A 71 -24.39 3.75 -13.87
C TRP A 71 -23.28 3.47 -12.85
N GLY A 72 -23.34 4.11 -11.68
CA GLY A 72 -22.32 3.97 -10.62
C GLY A 72 -22.22 2.54 -10.06
N PRO A 73 -23.32 1.95 -9.57
CA PRO A 73 -23.34 0.56 -9.09
C PRO A 73 -22.97 -0.46 -10.18
N ALA A 74 -23.21 -0.15 -11.46
CA ALA A 74 -22.75 -0.97 -12.59
C ALA A 74 -21.23 -0.85 -12.83
N GLN A 75 -20.62 0.31 -12.57
CA GLN A 75 -19.17 0.47 -12.58
C GLN A 75 -18.51 -0.24 -11.40
N ASP A 76 -19.02 -0.08 -10.18
CA ASP A 76 -18.55 -0.86 -9.01
C ASP A 76 -18.58 -2.38 -9.31
N ALA A 77 -19.68 -2.87 -9.90
CA ALA A 77 -19.82 -4.27 -10.29
C ALA A 77 -18.88 -4.68 -11.43
N GLY A 78 -18.39 -3.72 -12.22
CA GLY A 78 -17.27 -3.89 -13.14
C GLY A 78 -15.95 -4.06 -12.41
N SER A 79 -15.60 -3.14 -11.51
CA SER A 79 -14.41 -3.22 -10.65
C SER A 79 -14.34 -4.56 -9.88
N ASP A 80 -15.48 -5.03 -9.36
CA ASP A 80 -15.62 -6.34 -8.69
C ASP A 80 -15.20 -7.50 -9.62
N ARG A 81 -15.60 -7.46 -10.91
CA ARG A 81 -15.25 -8.49 -11.91
C ARG A 81 -13.78 -8.44 -12.31
N VAL A 82 -13.21 -7.26 -12.53
CA VAL A 82 -11.79 -7.09 -12.89
C VAL A 82 -10.90 -7.65 -11.78
N MET A 83 -11.14 -7.25 -10.52
CA MET A 83 -10.37 -7.75 -9.39
C MET A 83 -10.55 -9.25 -9.18
N ALA A 84 -11.77 -9.79 -9.33
CA ALA A 84 -12.01 -11.22 -9.28
C ALA A 84 -11.19 -11.99 -10.33
N ALA A 85 -11.28 -11.59 -11.60
CA ALA A 85 -10.59 -12.23 -12.71
C ALA A 85 -9.05 -12.18 -12.55
N VAL A 86 -8.50 -11.05 -12.10
CA VAL A 86 -7.07 -10.91 -11.80
C VAL A 86 -6.65 -11.85 -10.66
N LEU A 87 -7.37 -11.84 -9.52
CA LEU A 87 -7.02 -12.66 -8.35
C LEU A 87 -7.11 -14.16 -8.64
N ASP A 88 -8.12 -14.59 -9.40
CA ASP A 88 -8.29 -16.01 -9.76
C ASP A 88 -7.26 -16.49 -10.78
N ALA A 89 -6.83 -15.62 -11.70
CA ALA A 89 -5.78 -15.92 -12.68
C ALA A 89 -4.36 -15.89 -12.08
N GLU A 90 -4.09 -14.98 -11.15
CA GLU A 90 -2.74 -14.75 -10.63
C GLU A 90 -2.44 -15.40 -9.28
N LYS A 91 -3.46 -15.52 -8.41
CA LYS A 91 -3.35 -16.05 -7.04
C LYS A 91 -2.15 -15.44 -6.28
N PRO A 92 -2.11 -14.11 -6.11
CA PRO A 92 -1.01 -13.43 -5.46
C PRO A 92 -0.96 -13.73 -3.96
N ASP A 93 0.25 -13.67 -3.39
CA ASP A 93 0.47 -13.77 -1.94
C ASP A 93 0.02 -12.49 -1.21
N PHE A 94 -0.08 -11.36 -1.92
CA PHE A 94 -0.42 -10.05 -1.36
C PHE A 94 -1.10 -9.12 -2.38
N VAL A 95 -1.88 -8.15 -1.90
CA VAL A 95 -2.48 -7.07 -2.72
C VAL A 95 -2.01 -5.70 -2.20
N VAL A 96 -1.66 -4.79 -3.11
CA VAL A 96 -1.53 -3.36 -2.80
C VAL A 96 -2.67 -2.62 -3.46
N TYR A 97 -3.47 -1.92 -2.66
CA TYR A 97 -4.40 -0.91 -3.13
C TYR A 97 -3.67 0.43 -3.19
N LEU A 98 -3.55 0.99 -4.40
CA LEU A 98 -2.59 2.05 -4.75
C LEU A 98 -3.29 3.41 -4.95
N GLY A 99 -4.16 3.77 -4.01
CA GLY A 99 -4.96 4.99 -4.02
C GLY A 99 -6.17 4.97 -4.93
N ASP A 100 -7.08 5.91 -4.65
CA ASP A 100 -8.36 6.14 -5.31
C ASP A 100 -9.23 4.87 -5.34
N LEU A 101 -9.38 4.28 -4.15
CA LEU A 101 -10.31 3.18 -3.91
C LEU A 101 -11.75 3.68 -4.00
N VAL A 102 -12.01 4.92 -3.54
CA VAL A 102 -13.35 5.54 -3.51
C VAL A 102 -13.33 6.95 -4.10
N THR A 103 -14.45 7.36 -4.71
CA THR A 103 -14.60 8.70 -5.31
C THR A 103 -15.29 9.65 -4.33
N ALA A 104 -14.60 10.11 -3.28
CA ALA A 104 -15.23 10.81 -2.15
C ALA A 104 -15.88 12.15 -2.54
N ASN A 105 -15.35 12.84 -3.56
CA ASN A 105 -15.98 14.04 -4.14
C ASN A 105 -17.33 13.75 -4.80
N ASN A 106 -17.60 12.52 -5.22
CA ASN A 106 -18.82 12.15 -5.93
C ASN A 106 -19.68 11.15 -5.12
N LEU A 107 -19.56 11.19 -3.79
CA LEU A 107 -20.22 10.28 -2.85
C LEU A 107 -21.19 11.03 -1.90
N PRO A 108 -22.50 11.07 -2.18
CA PRO A 108 -23.46 11.88 -1.42
C PRO A 108 -23.99 11.16 -0.17
N ILE A 109 -23.11 10.50 0.58
CA ILE A 109 -23.45 9.77 1.80
C ILE A 109 -22.52 10.15 2.96
N PRO A 110 -22.99 10.10 4.23
CA PRO A 110 -22.19 10.50 5.39
C PRO A 110 -21.07 9.52 5.77
N ASN A 111 -20.85 8.43 5.02
CA ASN A 111 -19.83 7.44 5.34
C ASN A 111 -19.37 6.64 4.09
N ALA A 112 -18.27 7.06 3.48
CA ALA A 112 -17.65 6.39 2.34
C ALA A 112 -17.00 5.03 2.69
N SER A 113 -16.86 4.67 3.98
CA SER A 113 -16.22 3.41 4.38
C SER A 113 -16.97 2.17 3.89
N LEU A 114 -18.24 2.29 3.47
CA LEU A 114 -19.00 1.19 2.85
C LEU A 114 -18.45 0.86 1.45
N TYR A 115 -18.05 1.86 0.67
CA TYR A 115 -17.44 1.68 -0.64
C TYR A 115 -15.98 1.21 -0.51
N TRP A 116 -15.25 1.69 0.51
CA TRP A 116 -13.92 1.15 0.85
C TRP A 116 -14.00 -0.34 1.22
N ASP A 117 -14.99 -0.73 2.03
CA ASP A 117 -15.20 -2.13 2.44
C ASP A 117 -15.59 -3.04 1.25
N ARG A 118 -16.28 -2.50 0.23
CA ARG A 118 -16.53 -3.16 -1.05
C ARG A 118 -15.26 -3.28 -1.90
N ALA A 119 -14.47 -2.22 -2.04
CA ALA A 119 -13.22 -2.20 -2.82
C ALA A 119 -12.22 -3.27 -2.32
N VAL A 120 -12.07 -3.44 -1.00
CA VAL A 120 -11.19 -4.48 -0.42
C VAL A 120 -11.82 -5.88 -0.38
N SER A 121 -13.10 -6.02 -0.74
CA SER A 121 -13.85 -7.27 -0.57
C SER A 121 -13.34 -8.42 -1.45
N ALA A 122 -12.82 -8.13 -2.65
CA ALA A 122 -12.36 -9.14 -3.60
C ALA A 122 -11.12 -9.91 -3.12
N ALA A 123 -10.19 -9.23 -2.43
CA ALA A 123 -9.03 -9.84 -1.77
C ALA A 123 -9.45 -10.56 -0.48
N ARG A 124 -10.24 -9.89 0.36
CA ARG A 124 -10.78 -10.43 1.62
C ARG A 124 -11.53 -11.74 1.44
N GLY A 125 -12.42 -11.82 0.46
CA GLY A 125 -13.22 -13.02 0.15
C GLY A 125 -12.40 -14.21 -0.35
N ARG A 126 -11.15 -13.97 -0.78
CA ARG A 126 -10.18 -15.01 -1.19
C ARG A 126 -9.14 -15.30 -0.10
N GLY A 127 -9.22 -14.66 1.06
CA GLY A 127 -8.22 -14.79 2.13
C GLY A 127 -6.87 -14.13 1.81
N VAL A 128 -6.77 -13.35 0.73
CA VAL A 128 -5.53 -12.72 0.30
C VAL A 128 -5.28 -11.48 1.17
N PRO A 129 -4.13 -11.36 1.85
CA PRO A 129 -3.80 -10.18 2.64
C PRO A 129 -3.47 -8.97 1.76
N TRP A 130 -3.71 -7.76 2.27
CA TRP A 130 -3.49 -6.53 1.51
C TRP A 130 -2.93 -5.38 2.33
N ALA A 131 -2.49 -4.31 1.68
CA ALA A 131 -2.25 -3.00 2.29
C ALA A 131 -2.67 -1.87 1.34
N ALA A 132 -3.08 -0.73 1.89
CA ALA A 132 -3.59 0.41 1.14
C ALA A 132 -2.80 1.70 1.39
N VAL A 133 -2.53 2.45 0.33
CA VAL A 133 -2.07 3.84 0.36
C VAL A 133 -3.14 4.72 -0.26
N PHE A 134 -3.28 5.96 0.20
CA PHE A 134 -4.32 6.88 -0.29
C PHE A 134 -3.93 7.59 -1.58
N GLY A 135 -4.92 7.79 -2.44
CA GLY A 135 -4.86 8.69 -3.61
C GLY A 135 -5.48 10.05 -3.32
N ASN A 136 -5.75 10.85 -4.35
CA ASN A 136 -6.39 12.16 -4.15
C ASN A 136 -7.90 12.04 -3.90
N HIS A 137 -8.64 11.24 -4.66
CA HIS A 137 -10.10 11.12 -4.56
C HIS A 137 -10.59 10.49 -3.25
N ASP A 138 -9.76 9.70 -2.56
CA ASP A 138 -10.19 8.94 -1.36
C ASP A 138 -10.75 9.80 -0.21
N ASP A 139 -10.37 11.09 -0.10
CA ASP A 139 -10.95 12.03 0.87
C ASP A 139 -11.22 13.45 0.33
N MET A 140 -11.42 13.60 -0.99
CA MET A 140 -11.88 14.87 -1.54
C MET A 140 -13.23 15.32 -0.93
N PRO A 141 -13.43 16.63 -0.69
CA PRO A 141 -14.74 17.19 -0.35
C PRO A 141 -15.79 16.91 -1.43
N PHE A 142 -17.05 16.74 -1.04
CA PHE A 142 -18.16 16.50 -1.98
C PHE A 142 -18.35 17.68 -2.95
N GLU A 143 -18.30 17.40 -4.25
CA GLU A 143 -18.60 18.32 -5.34
C GLU A 143 -20.07 18.20 -5.71
N TRP A 144 -20.78 19.33 -5.69
CA TRP A 144 -22.21 19.38 -5.99
C TRP A 144 -22.46 19.35 -7.50
N PRO A 145 -23.15 18.32 -8.05
CA PRO A 145 -23.46 18.26 -9.48
C PRO A 145 -24.36 19.43 -9.89
N PRO A 146 -23.98 20.28 -10.86
CA PRO A 146 -24.75 21.48 -11.23
C PRO A 146 -26.20 21.19 -11.63
N GLU A 147 -26.45 20.02 -12.22
CA GLU A 147 -27.77 19.55 -12.64
C GLU A 147 -28.74 19.29 -11.47
N TRP A 148 -28.24 19.11 -10.24
CA TRP A 148 -29.09 19.01 -9.05
C TRP A 148 -29.78 20.32 -8.67
N PHE A 149 -29.35 21.44 -9.25
CA PHE A 149 -29.98 22.76 -9.11
C PHE A 149 -30.86 23.11 -10.33
N SER A 150 -31.09 22.16 -11.23
CA SER A 150 -32.11 22.24 -12.29
C SER A 150 -33.50 21.90 -11.75
N PRO A 151 -34.57 21.99 -12.57
CA PRO A 151 -35.92 21.55 -12.17
C PRO A 151 -36.04 20.07 -11.77
N ASP A 152 -35.08 19.22 -12.14
CA ASP A 152 -35.04 17.80 -11.76
C ASP A 152 -34.65 17.60 -10.28
N GLY A 153 -33.92 18.58 -9.71
CA GLY A 153 -33.56 18.63 -8.28
C GLY A 153 -32.51 17.62 -7.82
N VAL A 154 -32.33 17.53 -6.50
CA VAL A 154 -31.43 16.56 -5.85
C VAL A 154 -32.07 15.16 -5.89
N PRO A 155 -31.41 14.13 -6.46
CA PRO A 155 -31.93 12.77 -6.53
C PRO A 155 -32.20 12.15 -5.13
N PRO A 156 -33.16 11.21 -5.00
CA PRO A 156 -33.49 10.57 -3.72
C PRO A 156 -32.32 9.79 -3.10
N LEU A 157 -31.73 10.32 -2.03
CA LEU A 157 -30.54 9.76 -1.40
C LEU A 157 -30.85 8.60 -0.45
N ARG A 158 -30.10 7.50 -0.59
CA ARG A 158 -30.19 6.30 0.27
C ARG A 158 -29.12 6.34 1.37
N CYS A 159 -29.31 7.20 2.36
CA CYS A 159 -28.39 7.27 3.50
C CYS A 159 -28.62 6.12 4.50
N PRO A 160 -27.57 5.53 5.10
CA PRO A 160 -27.72 4.46 6.09
C PRO A 160 -28.54 4.90 7.31
N PRO A 161 -29.39 4.02 7.88
CA PRO A 161 -30.21 4.38 9.04
C PRO A 161 -29.34 4.71 10.26
N THR A 162 -29.67 5.80 10.94
CA THR A 162 -28.94 6.34 12.09
C THR A 162 -29.11 5.51 13.36
N SER A 163 -28.34 4.43 13.48
CA SER A 163 -28.25 3.68 14.74
C SER A 163 -27.63 4.56 15.84
N MET A 164 -28.49 5.05 16.74
CA MET A 164 -28.18 5.86 17.94
C MET A 164 -27.83 7.34 17.69
N SER A 165 -28.86 8.17 17.52
CA SER A 165 -28.85 9.56 17.98
C SER A 165 -29.99 9.79 18.97
N ALA A 166 -29.66 10.13 20.21
CA ALA A 166 -30.63 10.32 21.29
C ALA A 166 -31.20 11.75 21.38
N SER A 167 -30.89 12.63 20.41
CA SER A 167 -31.22 14.06 20.46
C SER A 167 -32.45 14.47 19.65
N GLY A 168 -33.08 13.55 18.90
CA GLY A 168 -34.30 13.82 18.11
C GLY A 168 -34.12 14.77 16.92
N VAL A 169 -32.89 15.20 16.62
CA VAL A 169 -32.59 15.99 15.42
C VAL A 169 -32.41 15.05 14.24
N ASP A 170 -33.23 15.24 13.20
CA ASP A 170 -33.07 14.56 11.92
C ASP A 170 -31.83 15.08 11.19
N GLN A 171 -30.69 14.45 11.47
CA GLN A 171 -29.43 14.71 10.76
C GLN A 171 -29.47 13.98 9.41
N GLY A 172 -30.15 14.61 8.45
CA GLY A 172 -30.14 14.20 7.05
C GLY A 172 -28.72 14.08 6.46
N CYS A 173 -28.62 13.42 5.31
CA CYS A 173 -27.38 13.08 4.61
C CYS A 173 -26.28 14.15 4.72
N SER A 174 -25.21 13.86 5.47
CA SER A 174 -24.12 14.81 5.70
C SER A 174 -23.08 14.72 4.59
N PHE A 175 -23.13 15.65 3.64
CA PHE A 175 -22.20 15.76 2.49
C PHE A 175 -20.80 16.25 2.92
N ARG A 176 -20.13 15.51 3.81
CA ARG A 176 -18.84 15.88 4.43
C ARG A 176 -17.68 14.93 4.08
N GLY A 177 -17.92 13.95 3.20
CA GLY A 177 -16.95 12.92 2.85
C GLY A 177 -16.63 12.00 4.04
N THR A 178 -15.47 11.36 4.01
CA THR A 178 -14.94 10.59 5.15
C THR A 178 -13.42 10.74 5.18
N PRO A 179 -12.82 11.28 6.26
CA PRO A 179 -11.37 11.52 6.33
C PRO A 179 -10.52 10.25 6.14
N ARG A 180 -9.32 10.39 5.55
CA ARG A 180 -8.29 9.33 5.45
C ARG A 180 -8.11 8.56 6.76
N ILE A 181 -8.00 9.27 7.89
CA ILE A 181 -7.81 8.68 9.22
C ILE A 181 -8.96 7.76 9.65
N ASP A 182 -10.20 8.08 9.29
CA ASP A 182 -11.37 7.28 9.63
C ASP A 182 -11.53 6.07 8.70
N LEU A 183 -11.21 6.23 7.41
CA LEU A 183 -11.17 5.13 6.42
C LEU A 183 -10.17 4.05 6.84
N ILE A 184 -8.90 4.40 7.05
CA ILE A 184 -7.85 3.42 7.39
C ILE A 184 -8.04 2.83 8.79
N THR A 185 -8.55 3.61 9.76
CA THR A 185 -8.85 3.10 11.11
C THR A 185 -10.04 2.13 11.07
N THR A 186 -11.04 2.40 10.21
CA THR A 186 -12.14 1.47 9.93
C THR A 186 -11.64 0.19 9.26
N GLU A 187 -10.72 0.29 8.29
CA GLU A 187 -10.12 -0.89 7.67
C GLU A 187 -9.36 -1.73 8.70
N ILE A 188 -8.39 -1.13 9.41
CA ILE A 188 -7.49 -1.80 10.36
C ILE A 188 -8.27 -2.52 11.46
N SER A 189 -9.34 -1.91 11.97
CA SER A 189 -10.15 -2.46 13.07
C SER A 189 -11.09 -3.58 12.64
N LYS A 190 -11.63 -3.52 11.41
CA LYS A 190 -12.58 -4.53 10.88
C LYS A 190 -11.89 -5.69 10.14
N ASN A 191 -10.72 -5.46 9.53
CA ASN A 191 -10.10 -6.40 8.60
C ASN A 191 -8.79 -6.98 9.13
N ARG A 192 -8.86 -8.22 9.65
CA ARG A 192 -7.68 -9.00 10.11
C ARG A 192 -6.66 -9.31 9.01
N LEU A 193 -7.05 -9.22 7.74
CA LEU A 193 -6.21 -9.46 6.56
C LEU A 193 -5.56 -8.19 5.98
N SER A 194 -5.97 -7.00 6.44
CA SER A 194 -5.24 -5.76 6.13
C SER A 194 -3.90 -5.77 6.90
N TYR A 195 -2.86 -5.25 6.26
CA TYR A 195 -1.54 -4.93 6.81
C TYR A 195 -1.29 -3.42 6.78
N SER A 196 -2.27 -2.63 6.33
CA SER A 196 -2.25 -1.17 6.42
C SER A 196 -1.99 -0.72 7.86
N SER A 197 -1.32 0.42 8.00
CA SER A 197 -1.05 1.08 9.27
C SER A 197 -1.31 2.57 9.16
N ASN A 198 -1.79 3.17 10.24
CA ASN A 198 -1.61 4.60 10.45
C ASN A 198 -0.11 4.91 10.52
N GLY A 199 0.32 5.96 9.81
CA GLY A 199 1.68 6.49 9.90
C GLY A 199 1.88 7.37 11.14
N PRO A 200 3.14 7.74 11.45
CA PRO A 200 3.46 8.66 12.54
C PRO A 200 2.76 10.02 12.40
N LYS A 201 2.28 10.56 13.51
CA LYS A 201 1.48 11.82 13.52
C LYS A 201 2.27 13.07 13.13
N ASP A 202 3.59 13.02 13.20
CA ASP A 202 4.51 14.06 12.72
C ASP A 202 4.61 14.13 11.18
N LEU A 203 3.97 13.18 10.46
CA LEU A 203 3.81 13.20 9.00
C LEU A 203 2.46 13.75 8.53
N TRP A 204 1.57 14.12 9.46
CA TRP A 204 0.26 14.66 9.12
C TRP A 204 0.40 15.97 8.31
N PRO A 205 -0.46 16.19 7.29
CA PRO A 205 -1.73 15.48 7.03
C PRO A 205 -1.61 14.09 6.37
N GLY A 206 -0.43 13.64 5.94
CA GLY A 206 -0.26 12.31 5.34
C GLY A 206 -0.46 11.16 6.33
N VAL A 207 -1.43 10.29 6.05
CA VAL A 207 -1.86 9.22 6.97
C VAL A 207 -1.23 7.87 6.62
N SER A 208 -1.21 7.50 5.34
CA SER A 208 -0.77 6.17 4.85
C SER A 208 0.76 6.07 4.65
N ASN A 209 1.52 6.34 5.71
CA ASN A 209 2.99 6.35 5.71
C ASN A 209 3.57 5.23 6.59
N TYR A 210 3.95 4.09 6.02
CA TYR A 210 4.43 2.91 6.77
C TYR A 210 5.35 1.98 5.94
N VAL A 211 5.98 1.00 6.59
CA VAL A 211 6.89 0.04 5.94
C VAL A 211 6.50 -1.38 6.33
N LEU A 212 6.32 -2.25 5.34
CA LEU A 212 6.10 -3.68 5.54
C LEU A 212 7.39 -4.47 5.26
N GLN A 213 7.59 -5.54 6.02
CA GLN A 213 8.73 -6.44 5.92
C GLN A 213 8.23 -7.80 5.47
N VAL A 214 8.78 -8.32 4.37
CA VAL A 214 8.51 -9.69 3.90
C VAL A 214 9.72 -10.55 4.27
N LEU A 215 9.51 -11.54 5.13
CA LEU A 215 10.56 -12.38 5.68
C LEU A 215 11.03 -13.45 4.68
N SER A 216 12.29 -13.84 4.79
CA SER A 216 12.90 -14.94 4.04
C SER A 216 12.07 -16.23 4.12
N ARG A 217 12.09 -17.09 3.08
CA ARG A 217 11.43 -18.41 3.16
C ARG A 217 12.04 -19.32 4.24
N SER A 218 13.31 -19.12 4.59
CA SER A 218 14.09 -20.01 5.47
C SER A 218 14.62 -19.39 6.76
N HIS A 219 14.52 -18.06 6.92
CA HIS A 219 15.08 -17.33 8.08
C HIS A 219 14.05 -16.41 8.76
N GLY A 220 14.40 -15.91 9.95
CA GLY A 220 13.57 -14.93 10.66
C GLY A 220 13.63 -13.52 10.07
N ASP A 221 14.62 -13.26 9.23
CA ASP A 221 15.02 -11.92 8.79
C ASP A 221 14.27 -11.43 7.53
N PRO A 222 14.12 -10.11 7.33
CA PRO A 222 13.49 -9.55 6.14
C PRO A 222 14.31 -9.79 4.86
N ALA A 223 13.65 -10.27 3.82
CA ALA A 223 14.22 -10.46 2.48
C ALA A 223 13.69 -9.44 1.45
N LEU A 224 12.67 -8.64 1.80
CA LEU A 224 12.14 -7.53 1.01
C LEU A 224 11.49 -6.49 1.94
N LEU A 225 11.67 -5.20 1.62
CA LEU A 225 10.95 -4.08 2.25
C LEU A 225 9.99 -3.43 1.24
N MET A 226 8.79 -3.11 1.70
CA MET A 226 7.75 -2.42 0.93
C MET A 226 7.37 -1.12 1.66
N TYR A 227 7.69 0.03 1.07
CA TYR A 227 7.40 1.35 1.64
C TYR A 227 6.13 1.93 1.04
N PHE A 228 5.23 2.38 1.90
CA PHE A 228 3.97 3.04 1.55
C PHE A 228 4.07 4.50 2.00
N LEU A 229 3.75 5.42 1.09
CA LEU A 229 3.93 6.87 1.27
C LEU A 229 2.69 7.63 0.79
N ASP A 230 2.09 8.44 1.66
CA ASP A 230 0.87 9.19 1.33
C ASP A 230 1.18 10.38 0.41
N SER A 231 0.88 10.27 -0.88
CA SER A 231 1.16 11.30 -1.88
C SER A 231 0.25 12.54 -1.80
N GLY A 232 -0.77 12.52 -0.94
CA GLY A 232 -1.70 13.62 -0.75
C GLY A 232 -2.73 13.79 -1.85
N GLY A 233 -3.16 15.04 -2.04
CA GLY A 233 -4.41 15.37 -2.71
C GLY A 233 -5.59 15.32 -1.74
N GLY A 234 -6.80 15.41 -2.30
CA GLY A 234 -8.02 15.34 -1.50
C GLY A 234 -8.17 16.48 -0.52
N SER A 235 -8.09 16.18 0.78
CA SER A 235 -8.14 17.19 1.84
C SER A 235 -6.88 18.07 1.96
N TYR A 236 -5.77 17.76 1.25
CA TYR A 236 -4.55 18.56 1.28
C TYR A 236 -3.75 18.53 -0.05
N THR A 237 -2.64 19.27 -0.12
CA THR A 237 -1.82 19.39 -1.34
C THR A 237 -1.16 18.07 -1.76
N GLU A 238 -1.06 17.86 -3.08
CA GLU A 238 -0.41 16.71 -3.72
C GLU A 238 1.12 16.79 -3.61
N VAL A 239 1.67 16.36 -2.47
CA VAL A 239 3.12 16.43 -2.17
C VAL A 239 3.61 15.22 -1.37
N LEU A 240 4.86 14.82 -1.60
CA LEU A 240 5.64 14.04 -0.61
C LEU A 240 6.48 15.02 0.20
N SER A 241 6.05 15.30 1.41
CA SER A 241 6.61 16.36 2.26
C SER A 241 8.07 16.11 2.69
N SER A 242 8.78 17.20 3.01
CA SER A 242 10.10 17.14 3.66
C SER A 242 10.11 16.35 4.99
N ALA A 243 8.96 16.16 5.64
CA ALA A 243 8.82 15.30 6.82
C ALA A 243 8.87 13.82 6.41
N GLN A 244 8.07 13.42 5.41
CA GLN A 244 8.08 12.06 4.84
C GLN A 244 9.46 11.69 4.26
N VAL A 245 10.18 12.64 3.64
CA VAL A 245 11.56 12.41 3.16
C VAL A 245 12.52 12.10 4.33
N LYS A 246 12.46 12.86 5.42
CA LYS A 246 13.28 12.60 6.64
C LYS A 246 12.90 11.28 7.30
N TRP A 247 11.61 10.96 7.37
CA TRP A 247 11.11 9.70 7.90
C TRP A 247 11.57 8.50 7.06
N PHE A 248 11.46 8.59 5.73
CA PHE A 248 11.98 7.55 4.82
C PHE A 248 13.49 7.34 5.01
N GLN A 249 14.27 8.42 5.12
CA GLN A 249 15.70 8.34 5.41
C GLN A 249 15.97 7.67 6.77
N SER A 250 15.21 8.01 7.80
CA SER A 250 15.32 7.39 9.14
C SER A 250 14.96 5.90 9.13
N GLN A 251 13.80 5.52 8.58
CA GLN A 251 13.36 4.13 8.51
C GLN A 251 14.28 3.28 7.65
N SER A 252 14.69 3.78 6.48
CA SER A 252 15.56 3.03 5.56
C SER A 252 17.01 2.92 6.05
N GLN A 253 17.48 3.85 6.89
CA GLN A 253 18.74 3.72 7.61
C GLN A 253 18.64 2.75 8.80
N PHE A 254 17.49 2.69 9.49
CA PHE A 254 17.26 1.77 10.61
C PHE A 254 17.07 0.31 10.15
N LEU A 255 16.17 0.08 9.21
CA LEU A 255 15.81 -1.25 8.71
C LEU A 255 16.86 -1.83 7.74
N ASN A 256 17.55 -0.98 6.99
CA ASN A 256 18.43 -1.39 5.91
C ASN A 256 19.67 -0.46 5.77
N PRO A 257 20.50 -0.33 6.82
CA PRO A 257 21.62 0.60 6.88
C PRO A 257 22.69 0.36 5.80
N ASN A 258 22.76 -0.86 5.28
CA ASN A 258 23.76 -1.29 4.30
C ASN A 258 23.19 -1.45 2.88
N GLY A 259 21.92 -1.10 2.64
CA GLY A 259 21.27 -1.26 1.33
C GLY A 259 21.27 -2.70 0.78
N ARG A 260 21.23 -3.70 1.65
CA ARG A 260 21.32 -5.13 1.30
C ARG A 260 19.96 -5.77 1.02
N ILE A 261 18.94 -5.34 1.74
CA ILE A 261 17.56 -5.80 1.52
C ILE A 261 17.01 -5.01 0.32
N PRO A 262 16.35 -5.65 -0.67
CA PRO A 262 15.69 -4.96 -1.76
C PRO A 262 14.49 -4.16 -1.26
N GLU A 263 14.21 -3.03 -1.92
CA GLU A 263 13.18 -2.06 -1.52
C GLU A 263 12.26 -1.75 -2.71
N LEU A 264 10.95 -1.85 -2.50
CA LEU A 264 9.90 -1.42 -3.43
C LEU A 264 9.08 -0.30 -2.78
N ILE A 265 8.69 0.69 -3.57
CA ILE A 265 8.04 1.92 -3.08
C ILE A 265 6.66 2.06 -3.73
N PHE A 266 5.66 2.45 -2.94
CA PHE A 266 4.26 2.58 -3.33
C PHE A 266 3.70 3.92 -2.83
N TRP A 267 3.20 4.74 -3.75
CA TRP A 267 2.39 5.93 -3.49
C TRP A 267 1.46 6.15 -4.69
N HIS A 268 0.43 6.99 -4.60
CA HIS A 268 -0.55 7.09 -5.68
C HIS A 268 -0.15 8.06 -6.81
N ILE A 269 0.13 9.33 -6.50
CA ILE A 269 0.35 10.37 -7.53
C ILE A 269 1.82 10.35 -8.03
N PRO A 270 2.10 10.32 -9.35
CA PRO A 270 3.47 10.31 -9.87
C PRO A 270 4.29 11.54 -9.48
N SER A 271 5.58 11.36 -9.18
CA SER A 271 6.50 12.48 -8.92
C SER A 271 6.96 13.16 -10.22
N THR A 272 7.59 14.33 -10.14
CA THR A 272 8.10 15.04 -11.33
C THR A 272 9.18 14.25 -12.09
N ALA A 273 9.74 13.18 -11.52
CA ALA A 273 10.63 12.25 -12.22
C ALA A 273 9.91 11.45 -13.32
N TYR A 274 8.62 11.13 -13.16
CA TYR A 274 7.85 10.42 -14.18
C TYR A 274 7.73 11.23 -15.47
N VAL A 275 7.50 12.53 -15.38
CA VAL A 275 7.46 13.45 -16.53
C VAL A 275 8.78 13.42 -17.33
N LYS A 276 9.91 13.24 -16.66
CA LYS A 276 11.26 13.25 -17.26
C LYS A 276 11.58 11.97 -18.03
N VAL A 277 10.91 10.85 -17.73
CA VAL A 277 11.10 9.55 -18.40
C VAL A 277 9.91 9.13 -19.27
N ALA A 278 8.81 9.89 -19.24
CA ALA A 278 7.58 9.55 -19.94
C ALA A 278 7.79 9.42 -21.46
N PRO A 279 7.30 8.34 -22.10
CA PRO A 279 7.09 8.33 -23.54
C PRO A 279 6.18 9.50 -23.94
N LYS A 280 6.36 10.05 -25.14
CA LYS A 280 5.51 11.14 -25.62
C LYS A 280 4.04 10.72 -25.57
N ALA A 281 3.19 11.52 -24.93
CA ALA A 281 1.75 11.24 -24.81
C ALA A 281 1.13 10.90 -26.19
N ASN A 282 0.29 9.86 -26.22
CA ASN A 282 -0.33 9.31 -27.42
C ASN A 282 0.62 8.70 -28.48
N SER A 283 1.93 8.58 -28.22
CA SER A 283 2.82 7.75 -29.05
C SER A 283 2.90 6.31 -28.58
N GLU A 284 3.40 5.45 -29.48
CA GLU A 284 3.93 4.13 -29.14
C GLU A 284 4.97 4.22 -28.00
N ILE A 285 4.92 3.26 -27.07
CA ILE A 285 5.91 3.11 -25.99
C ILE A 285 7.12 2.36 -26.57
N LYS A 286 8.29 2.99 -26.55
CA LYS A 286 9.53 2.42 -27.11
C LYS A 286 10.50 2.03 -26.00
N LYS A 287 11.32 1.02 -26.29
CA LYS A 287 12.43 0.62 -25.40
C LYS A 287 13.33 1.85 -25.10
N PRO A 288 13.81 2.01 -23.86
CA PRO A 288 13.81 1.01 -22.78
C PRO A 288 12.51 0.90 -21.96
N CYS A 289 11.52 1.76 -22.19
CA CYS A 289 10.22 1.65 -21.51
C CYS A 289 9.41 0.44 -22.00
N VAL A 290 8.53 -0.08 -21.14
CA VAL A 290 7.65 -1.22 -21.40
C VAL A 290 6.24 -0.94 -20.82
N GLY A 291 5.22 -1.03 -21.65
CA GLY A 291 3.80 -0.83 -21.30
C GLY A 291 2.91 -1.15 -22.50
N SER A 292 1.65 -0.73 -22.47
CA SER A 292 0.68 -0.88 -23.57
C SER A 292 -0.37 0.25 -23.67
N ILE A 293 -0.54 1.07 -22.63
CA ILE A 293 -1.35 2.29 -22.62
C ILE A 293 -0.45 3.50 -22.32
N ASN A 294 -0.54 4.51 -23.18
CA ASN A 294 0.17 5.78 -23.09
C ASN A 294 -0.68 6.87 -23.80
N LYS A 295 -1.82 7.21 -23.21
CA LYS A 295 -2.91 7.96 -23.87
C LYS A 295 -3.11 9.39 -23.37
N GLU A 296 -2.28 9.82 -22.44
CA GLU A 296 -2.33 11.15 -21.83
C GLU A 296 -0.93 11.61 -21.41
N ASN A 297 -0.82 12.81 -20.84
CA ASN A 297 0.40 13.27 -20.19
C ASN A 297 0.39 12.83 -18.72
N VAL A 298 1.57 12.60 -18.16
CA VAL A 298 1.74 12.45 -16.70
C VAL A 298 1.21 13.70 -16.00
N ALA A 299 0.37 13.51 -14.98
CA ALA A 299 -0.11 14.54 -14.06
C ALA A 299 0.65 14.39 -12.73
N PRO A 300 1.77 15.13 -12.53
CA PRO A 300 2.64 14.93 -11.39
C PRO A 300 2.17 15.68 -10.14
N GLN A 301 2.60 15.18 -8.98
CA GLN A 301 2.60 15.92 -7.72
C GLN A 301 3.20 17.32 -7.87
N ALA A 302 2.66 18.27 -7.12
CA ALA A 302 3.15 19.64 -7.07
C ALA A 302 4.62 19.72 -6.57
N ALA A 303 5.02 18.86 -5.63
CA ALA A 303 6.40 18.71 -5.17
C ALA A 303 6.69 17.42 -4.40
N GLU A 304 7.77 16.71 -4.75
CA GLU A 304 8.27 15.54 -4.02
C GLU A 304 9.34 15.87 -2.94
N TRP A 305 9.65 17.15 -2.70
CA TRP A 305 10.60 17.69 -1.70
C TRP A 305 11.95 16.97 -1.54
N GLY A 306 12.46 16.37 -2.62
CA GLY A 306 13.73 15.64 -2.64
C GLY A 306 13.62 14.12 -2.39
N MET A 307 12.42 13.55 -2.30
CA MET A 307 12.22 12.09 -2.17
C MET A 307 12.95 11.32 -3.27
N MET A 308 12.83 11.73 -4.54
CA MET A 308 13.53 11.07 -5.65
C MET A 308 15.06 11.11 -5.50
N VAL A 309 15.62 12.16 -4.88
CA VAL A 309 17.05 12.28 -4.58
C VAL A 309 17.47 11.39 -3.39
N ALA A 310 16.56 11.14 -2.44
CA ALA A 310 16.78 10.17 -1.37
C ALA A 310 16.74 8.72 -1.90
N LEU A 311 15.79 8.41 -2.79
CA LEU A 311 15.66 7.11 -3.45
C LEU A 311 16.85 6.81 -4.38
N ALA A 312 17.27 7.76 -5.23
CA ALA A 312 18.38 7.56 -6.17
C ALA A 312 19.72 7.23 -5.50
N LYS A 313 19.89 7.60 -4.22
CA LYS A 313 21.07 7.27 -3.40
C LYS A 313 21.04 5.84 -2.83
N ARG A 314 19.92 5.12 -2.95
CA ARG A 314 19.72 3.77 -2.40
C ARG A 314 19.62 2.72 -3.51
N PRO A 315 20.72 2.03 -3.89
CA PRO A 315 20.69 0.99 -4.93
C PRO A 315 19.88 -0.27 -4.53
N SER A 316 19.41 -0.34 -3.28
CA SER A 316 18.40 -1.29 -2.80
C SER A 316 17.01 -1.03 -3.39
N VAL A 317 16.66 0.23 -3.70
CA VAL A 317 15.39 0.61 -4.33
C VAL A 317 15.36 0.10 -5.77
N LYS A 318 14.40 -0.76 -6.10
CA LYS A 318 14.29 -1.37 -7.44
C LYS A 318 13.20 -0.75 -8.30
N ALA A 319 12.07 -0.39 -7.69
CA ALA A 319 11.00 0.30 -8.39
C ALA A 319 10.14 1.17 -7.46
N VAL A 320 9.57 2.22 -8.05
CA VAL A 320 8.45 3.00 -7.53
C VAL A 320 7.22 2.65 -8.37
N PHE A 321 6.07 2.42 -7.73
CA PHE A 321 4.79 2.17 -8.38
C PHE A 321 3.76 3.24 -8.01
N VAL A 322 2.98 3.67 -9.01
CA VAL A 322 1.99 4.75 -8.92
C VAL A 322 0.68 4.40 -9.65
N GLY A 323 -0.38 5.15 -9.41
CA GLY A 323 -1.69 5.11 -10.10
C GLY A 323 -1.98 6.46 -10.77
N HIS A 324 -3.14 7.05 -10.48
CA HIS A 324 -3.59 8.42 -10.78
C HIS A 324 -3.85 8.74 -12.26
N ASN A 325 -2.97 8.27 -13.16
CA ASN A 325 -3.09 8.45 -14.59
C ASN A 325 -3.71 7.22 -15.26
N HIS A 326 -5.02 7.26 -15.48
CA HIS A 326 -5.78 6.11 -15.98
C HIS A 326 -5.40 5.71 -17.41
N GLY A 327 -4.83 6.64 -18.17
CA GLY A 327 -4.35 6.45 -19.53
C GLY A 327 -2.91 5.93 -19.62
N LEU A 328 -2.26 5.56 -18.52
CA LEU A 328 -0.86 5.10 -18.48
C LEU A 328 -0.72 3.73 -17.79
N ASP A 329 0.14 2.84 -18.31
CA ASP A 329 0.47 1.56 -17.65
C ASP A 329 1.95 1.13 -17.83
N TRP A 330 2.83 2.07 -18.14
CA TRP A 330 4.22 1.78 -18.48
C TRP A 330 5.17 1.78 -17.27
N CYS A 331 6.25 1.01 -17.40
CA CYS A 331 7.47 1.10 -16.62
C CYS A 331 8.59 1.70 -17.48
N CYS A 332 9.33 2.68 -16.96
CA CYS A 332 10.53 3.26 -17.57
C CYS A 332 11.71 3.23 -16.57
N PRO A 333 12.96 3.05 -17.02
CA PRO A 333 14.12 3.12 -16.13
C PRO A 333 14.42 4.57 -15.73
N TYR A 334 14.91 4.76 -14.51
CA TYR A 334 15.34 6.04 -13.93
C TYR A 334 16.50 5.82 -12.97
N GLU A 335 17.65 6.44 -13.21
CA GLU A 335 18.88 6.23 -12.43
C GLU A 335 19.28 4.75 -12.31
N LYS A 336 18.94 4.10 -11.18
CA LYS A 336 19.19 2.67 -10.88
C LYS A 336 17.92 1.94 -10.41
N MET A 337 16.75 2.46 -10.79
CA MET A 337 15.44 1.91 -10.45
C MET A 337 14.48 2.05 -11.64
N TRP A 338 13.25 1.59 -11.46
CA TRP A 338 12.17 1.77 -12.42
C TRP A 338 11.04 2.64 -11.85
N LEU A 339 10.44 3.46 -12.71
CA LEU A 339 9.24 4.25 -12.43
C LEU A 339 8.09 3.62 -13.21
N CYS A 340 7.05 3.16 -12.51
CA CYS A 340 6.01 2.29 -13.06
C CYS A 340 4.59 2.78 -12.74
N PHE A 341 3.84 3.17 -13.77
CA PHE A 341 2.39 3.27 -13.66
C PHE A 341 1.77 1.88 -13.51
N SER A 342 0.84 1.75 -12.58
CA SER A 342 -0.05 0.62 -12.42
C SER A 342 -1.29 0.89 -13.25
N ARG A 343 -1.82 -0.12 -13.93
CA ARG A 343 -3.02 0.08 -14.74
C ARG A 343 -4.22 0.38 -13.83
N HIS A 344 -4.91 1.47 -14.14
CA HIS A 344 -6.26 1.79 -13.69
C HIS A 344 -7.17 0.57 -13.77
N THR A 345 -7.52 0.05 -12.59
CA THR A 345 -8.22 -1.23 -12.45
C THR A 345 -9.74 -1.03 -12.44
N GLY A 346 -10.22 0.11 -11.96
CA GLY A 346 -11.64 0.39 -11.76
C GLY A 346 -12.42 0.57 -13.05
N TYR A 347 -13.72 0.35 -12.97
CA TYR A 347 -14.66 0.75 -14.02
C TYR A 347 -15.22 2.18 -13.81
N GLY A 348 -15.17 2.69 -12.57
CA GLY A 348 -15.37 4.12 -12.29
C GLY A 348 -14.16 4.95 -12.71
N GLY A 349 -14.25 6.27 -12.51
CA GLY A 349 -13.27 7.24 -12.94
C GLY A 349 -13.25 7.45 -14.46
N TYR A 350 -12.40 8.36 -14.93
CA TYR A 350 -12.34 8.70 -16.35
C TYR A 350 -11.67 7.58 -17.18
N GLY A 351 -12.03 7.50 -18.46
CA GLY A 351 -11.35 6.67 -19.46
C GLY A 351 -11.97 5.28 -19.70
N ASN A 352 -12.13 4.93 -20.98
CA ASN A 352 -12.74 3.68 -21.45
C ASN A 352 -11.71 2.61 -21.87
N TRP A 353 -10.48 2.71 -21.40
CA TRP A 353 -9.41 1.77 -21.75
C TRP A 353 -9.64 0.38 -21.14
N PRO A 354 -9.15 -0.71 -21.77
CA PRO A 354 -9.34 -2.06 -21.26
C PRO A 354 -8.79 -2.26 -19.84
N LYS A 355 -9.57 -2.82 -18.93
CA LYS A 355 -9.22 -2.92 -17.51
C LYS A 355 -8.30 -4.11 -17.21
N GLY A 356 -7.60 -4.01 -16.09
CA GLY A 356 -6.60 -4.98 -15.63
C GLY A 356 -5.72 -4.37 -14.55
N ALA A 357 -4.75 -5.14 -14.06
CA ALA A 357 -3.91 -4.79 -12.93
C ALA A 357 -2.42 -4.99 -13.25
N ARG A 358 -1.54 -4.24 -12.58
CA ARG A 358 -0.10 -4.55 -12.59
C ARG A 358 0.19 -5.66 -11.59
N ILE A 359 0.96 -6.65 -12.01
CA ILE A 359 1.47 -7.73 -11.16
C ILE A 359 2.97 -7.53 -10.96
N ILE A 360 3.46 -7.84 -9.76
CA ILE A 360 4.89 -7.95 -9.44
C ILE A 360 5.12 -9.38 -8.94
N GLN A 361 6.14 -10.06 -9.44
CA GLN A 361 6.65 -11.30 -8.86
C GLN A 361 8.11 -11.10 -8.47
N ILE A 362 8.40 -11.32 -7.19
CA ILE A 362 9.72 -11.23 -6.59
C ILE A 362 10.24 -12.64 -6.34
N THR A 363 11.48 -12.91 -6.75
CA THR A 363 12.24 -14.11 -6.39
C THR A 363 13.24 -13.75 -5.31
N GLU A 364 13.34 -14.56 -4.25
CA GLU A 364 14.21 -14.31 -3.09
C GLU A 364 15.70 -14.48 -3.44
N SER A 365 16.06 -15.61 -4.07
CA SER A 365 17.47 -15.96 -4.33
C SER A 365 17.62 -16.88 -5.56
N PRO A 366 18.41 -16.48 -6.57
CA PRO A 366 18.99 -15.16 -6.75
C PRO A 366 17.88 -14.10 -6.87
N PHE A 367 18.10 -12.92 -6.29
CA PHE A 367 17.08 -11.89 -6.25
C PHE A 367 16.70 -11.42 -7.67
N SER A 368 15.40 -11.41 -7.97
CA SER A 368 14.88 -10.78 -9.18
C SER A 368 13.47 -10.25 -8.97
N THR A 369 13.14 -9.13 -9.61
CA THR A 369 11.78 -8.60 -9.69
C THR A 369 11.36 -8.54 -11.15
N VAL A 370 10.23 -9.17 -11.48
CA VAL A 370 9.57 -9.07 -12.79
C VAL A 370 8.17 -8.51 -12.61
N SER A 371 7.68 -7.78 -13.61
CA SER A 371 6.34 -7.20 -13.61
C SER A 371 5.69 -7.31 -14.98
N TRP A 372 4.36 -7.38 -15.00
CA TRP A 372 3.53 -7.42 -16.20
C TRP A 372 2.14 -6.85 -15.90
N ILE A 373 1.32 -6.69 -16.94
CA ILE A 373 -0.11 -6.40 -16.80
C ILE A 373 -0.90 -7.69 -16.96
N ARG A 374 -1.79 -7.98 -16.01
CA ARG A 374 -2.85 -8.99 -16.15
C ARG A 374 -4.15 -8.28 -16.53
N MET A 375 -4.74 -8.68 -17.64
CA MET A 375 -6.00 -8.13 -18.15
C MET A 375 -7.21 -8.81 -17.51
N GLU A 376 -8.36 -8.12 -17.48
CA GLU A 376 -9.65 -8.70 -17.10
C GLU A 376 -9.97 -9.98 -17.89
N ASN A 377 -9.70 -9.99 -19.20
CA ASN A 377 -9.90 -11.16 -20.08
C ASN A 377 -8.86 -12.29 -19.88
N GLY A 378 -8.06 -12.24 -18.82
CA GLY A 378 -7.03 -13.23 -18.50
C GLY A 378 -5.76 -13.15 -19.35
N THR A 379 -5.66 -12.28 -20.37
CA THR A 379 -4.42 -12.15 -21.15
C THR A 379 -3.30 -11.42 -20.38
N LYS A 380 -2.05 -11.58 -20.82
CA LYS A 380 -0.84 -11.05 -20.18
C LYS A 380 -0.08 -10.17 -21.16
N HIS A 381 0.34 -8.97 -20.74
CA HIS A 381 1.07 -8.01 -21.58
C HIS A 381 2.20 -7.33 -20.81
N SER A 382 3.10 -6.68 -21.56
CA SER A 382 4.09 -5.73 -21.01
C SER A 382 5.02 -6.31 -19.92
N ASP A 383 5.49 -7.54 -20.15
CA ASP A 383 6.53 -8.19 -19.35
C ASP A 383 7.83 -7.38 -19.30
N VAL A 384 8.31 -7.08 -18.09
CA VAL A 384 9.55 -6.34 -17.82
C VAL A 384 10.28 -6.89 -16.60
N THR A 385 11.60 -7.04 -16.70
CA THR A 385 12.48 -7.31 -15.55
C THR A 385 12.92 -5.97 -14.96
N LEU A 386 12.59 -5.73 -13.69
CA LEU A 386 12.90 -4.49 -12.98
C LEU A 386 14.32 -4.56 -12.37
N SER A 387 15.30 -4.82 -13.24
CA SER A 387 16.73 -4.86 -12.89
C SER A 387 17.32 -3.44 -12.80
N SER A 388 18.15 -3.23 -11.78
CA SER A 388 18.94 -2.03 -11.51
C SER A 388 20.36 -2.12 -12.08
#